data_AF-A0A7Y2FWF1-F1
#
_entry.id   AF-A0A7Y2FWF1-F1
#
_cell.length_a   1.000
_cell.length_b   1.000
_cell.length_c   1.000
_cell.angle_alpha   90.00
_cell.angle_beta   90.00
_cell.angle_gamma   90.00
#
_symmetry.space_group_name_H-M   'P 1'
#
loop_
_entity.id
_entity.type
_entity.pdbx_description
1 polymer ?
#
loop_
_entity_poly.entity_id
_entity_poly.type
_entity_poly.pdbx_seq_one_letter_code
_entity_poly.pdbx_strand_id
1 'polypeptide(L)'
;MKIKNLIDWLKTHPVANFIILLAYFFLVVLPHEWIGAHINAILSPLGRARFNLIILSLALFLIVIAIYFFRDYWKRYPFKRKLIPYLLGSLILLGICFEILFILNLEFVHIPQYAIFIILAYPLMKNIISTMFLATSCGILDELYQYVILTPHINKYFDFNDVFIDQIGAGIGLMLIVIMGYKDRKLSLGSMVKDPGVLSLVGLAFVFIIGWVAGSFSIYDPTGTDVFTLIKEHPSDYWTRPPGPPASFHRLNLWEAIICISTAIVFYGSMHKLNKSNLD
;
A
#
# COMPACT_ATOMS: atom_id res chain seq x y z
N MET A 1 -22.41 -11.77 -2.60
CA MET A 1 -22.24 -13.12 -3.20
C MET A 1 -21.24 -13.16 -4.36
N LYS A 2 -21.06 -12.09 -5.16
CA LYS A 2 -20.17 -12.12 -6.34
C LYS A 2 -18.65 -12.13 -6.06
N ILE A 3 -18.16 -11.35 -5.10
CA ILE A 3 -16.70 -11.23 -4.84
C ILE A 3 -16.10 -12.53 -4.27
N LYS A 4 -16.80 -13.20 -3.36
CA LYS A 4 -16.36 -14.50 -2.83
C LYS A 4 -16.19 -15.54 -3.94
N ASN A 5 -17.13 -15.61 -4.88
CA ASN A 5 -17.05 -16.51 -6.02
C ASN A 5 -15.82 -16.21 -6.91
N LEU A 6 -15.48 -14.92 -7.09
CA LEU A 6 -14.26 -14.52 -7.80
C LEU A 6 -13.00 -15.04 -7.08
N ILE A 7 -12.87 -14.78 -5.78
CA ILE A 7 -11.69 -15.23 -5.00
C ILE A 7 -11.60 -16.77 -5.01
N ASP A 8 -12.74 -17.47 -4.86
CA ASP A 8 -12.79 -18.94 -4.91
C ASP A 8 -12.35 -19.48 -6.27
N TRP A 9 -12.76 -18.82 -7.37
CA TRP A 9 -12.33 -19.16 -8.73
C TRP A 9 -10.83 -18.88 -8.95
N LEU A 10 -10.33 -17.72 -8.51
CA LEU A 10 -8.90 -17.36 -8.61
C LEU A 10 -8.02 -18.34 -7.83
N LYS A 11 -8.52 -18.84 -6.69
CA LYS A 11 -7.83 -19.83 -5.86
C LYS A 11 -7.63 -21.18 -6.57
N THR A 12 -8.54 -21.56 -7.46
CA THR A 12 -8.47 -22.80 -8.26
C THR A 12 -7.74 -22.62 -9.60
N HIS A 13 -7.49 -21.39 -10.03
CA HIS A 13 -6.82 -21.05 -11.28
C HIS A 13 -5.59 -20.16 -11.04
N PRO A 14 -4.52 -20.67 -10.39
CA PRO A 14 -3.39 -19.84 -9.94
C PRO A 14 -2.65 -19.14 -11.08
N VAL A 15 -2.53 -19.77 -12.26
CA VAL A 15 -1.88 -19.14 -13.43
C VAL A 15 -2.70 -17.95 -13.93
N ALA A 16 -4.01 -18.13 -14.10
CA ALA A 16 -4.90 -17.04 -14.50
C ALA A 16 -4.92 -15.93 -13.44
N ASN A 17 -4.94 -16.29 -12.15
CA ASN A 17 -4.88 -15.33 -11.07
C ASN A 17 -3.57 -14.51 -11.11
N PHE A 18 -2.43 -15.14 -11.33
CA PHE A 18 -1.15 -14.45 -11.47
C PHE A 18 -1.15 -13.48 -12.66
N ILE A 19 -1.68 -13.89 -13.82
CA ILE A 19 -1.80 -13.01 -15.00
C ILE A 19 -2.72 -11.82 -14.71
N ILE A 20 -3.86 -12.04 -14.05
CA ILE A 20 -4.81 -10.97 -13.68
C ILE A 20 -4.17 -10.01 -12.67
N LEU A 21 -3.48 -10.53 -11.66
CA LEU A 21 -2.78 -9.71 -10.67
C LEU A 21 -1.69 -8.86 -11.33
N LEU A 22 -0.91 -9.44 -12.24
CA LEU A 22 0.16 -8.74 -12.95
C LEU A 22 -0.41 -7.66 -13.89
N ALA A 23 -1.46 -7.99 -14.64
CA ALA A 23 -2.15 -7.03 -15.49
C ALA A 23 -2.76 -5.88 -14.67
N TYR A 24 -3.34 -6.19 -13.51
CA TYR A 24 -3.85 -5.19 -12.58
C TYR A 24 -2.74 -4.28 -12.06
N PHE A 25 -1.62 -4.86 -11.61
CA PHE A 25 -0.48 -4.09 -11.12
C PHE A 25 0.04 -3.12 -12.19
N PHE A 26 0.28 -3.59 -13.42
CA PHE A 26 0.72 -2.70 -14.50
C PHE A 26 -0.32 -1.64 -14.88
N LEU A 27 -1.62 -1.97 -14.83
CA LEU A 27 -2.69 -1.00 -15.06
C LEU A 27 -2.71 0.12 -14.00
N VAL A 28 -2.23 -0.15 -12.79
CA VAL A 28 -2.14 0.85 -11.72
C VAL A 28 -0.84 1.65 -11.83
N VAL A 29 0.30 0.97 -11.98
CA VAL A 29 1.64 1.58 -11.93
C VAL A 29 1.99 2.37 -13.20
N LEU A 30 1.73 1.81 -14.40
CA LEU A 30 2.18 2.44 -15.64
C LEU A 30 1.52 3.80 -15.93
N PRO A 31 0.20 3.99 -15.71
CA PRO A 31 -0.45 5.27 -15.98
C PRO A 31 -0.42 6.23 -14.78
N HIS A 32 0.36 5.95 -13.72
CA HIS A 32 0.33 6.71 -12.46
C HIS A 32 0.44 8.23 -12.68
N GLU A 33 1.50 8.67 -13.36
CA GLU A 33 1.71 10.10 -13.68
C GLU A 33 0.64 10.65 -14.63
N TRP A 34 0.24 9.87 -15.65
CA TRP A 34 -0.76 10.31 -16.63
C TRP A 34 -2.11 10.60 -15.97
N ILE A 35 -2.56 9.72 -15.07
CA ILE A 35 -3.79 9.89 -14.30
C ILE A 35 -3.64 11.06 -13.33
N GLY A 36 -2.54 11.12 -12.58
CA GLY A 36 -2.26 12.20 -11.64
C GLY A 36 -2.27 13.58 -12.31
N ALA A 37 -1.60 13.71 -13.46
CA ALA A 37 -1.56 14.92 -14.26
C ALA A 37 -2.95 15.30 -14.82
N HIS A 38 -3.74 14.34 -15.31
CA HIS A 38 -5.10 14.60 -15.80
C HIS A 38 -6.02 15.08 -14.68
N ILE A 39 -6.01 14.40 -13.54
CA ILE A 39 -6.82 14.79 -12.38
C ILE A 39 -6.39 16.18 -11.89
N ASN A 40 -5.08 16.44 -11.80
CA ASN A 40 -4.55 17.72 -11.38
C ASN A 40 -4.93 18.84 -12.37
N ALA A 41 -4.87 18.61 -13.68
CA ALA A 41 -5.26 19.58 -14.69
C ALA A 41 -6.75 19.96 -14.60
N ILE A 42 -7.62 18.99 -14.30
CA ILE A 42 -9.07 19.22 -14.18
C ILE A 42 -9.42 19.92 -12.85
N LEU A 43 -8.78 19.51 -11.75
CA LEU A 43 -9.21 19.91 -10.41
C LEU A 43 -8.39 21.06 -9.80
N SER A 44 -7.13 21.26 -10.20
CA SER A 44 -6.31 22.36 -9.68
C SER A 44 -6.91 23.76 -9.90
N PRO A 45 -7.64 24.07 -11.00
CA PRO A 45 -8.29 25.37 -11.16
C PRO A 45 -9.39 25.65 -10.13
N LEU A 46 -9.93 24.61 -9.47
CA LEU A 46 -10.99 24.76 -8.46
C LEU A 46 -10.45 25.27 -7.10
N GLY A 47 -9.13 25.29 -6.94
CA GLY A 47 -8.46 25.60 -5.67
C GLY A 47 -8.43 24.41 -4.72
N ARG A 48 -7.40 24.39 -3.86
CA ARG A 48 -7.08 23.26 -2.97
C ARG A 48 -8.23 22.84 -2.06
N ALA A 49 -8.97 23.79 -1.49
CA ALA A 49 -10.10 23.46 -0.61
C ALA A 49 -11.21 22.66 -1.31
N ARG A 50 -11.55 23.04 -2.55
CA ARG A 50 -12.56 22.31 -3.35
C ARG A 50 -12.02 20.98 -3.85
N PHE A 51 -10.76 20.95 -4.28
CA PHE A 51 -10.07 19.70 -4.63
C PHE A 51 -10.17 18.70 -3.47
N ASN A 52 -9.79 19.12 -2.27
CA ASN A 52 -9.79 18.29 -1.07
C ASN A 52 -11.19 17.80 -0.71
N LEU A 53 -12.20 18.67 -0.83
CA LEU A 53 -13.60 18.30 -0.58
C LEU A 53 -14.11 17.25 -1.58
N ILE A 54 -13.75 17.38 -2.87
CA ILE A 54 -14.13 16.40 -3.91
C ILE A 54 -13.51 15.05 -3.61
N ILE A 55 -12.21 15.01 -3.32
CA ILE A 55 -11.52 13.76 -2.98
C ILE A 55 -12.09 13.13 -1.71
N LEU A 56 -12.33 13.92 -0.66
CA LEU A 56 -12.97 13.44 0.56
C LEU A 56 -14.37 12.88 0.27
N SER A 57 -15.15 13.56 -0.57
CA SER A 57 -16.49 13.10 -0.96
C SER A 57 -16.43 11.78 -1.72
N LEU A 58 -15.45 11.61 -2.62
CA LEU A 58 -15.20 10.36 -3.33
C LEU A 58 -14.77 9.24 -2.36
N ALA A 59 -13.89 9.54 -1.42
CA ALA A 59 -13.45 8.60 -0.39
C ALA A 59 -14.63 8.10 0.46
N LEU A 60 -15.48 9.02 0.95
CA LEU A 60 -16.68 8.68 1.71
C LEU A 60 -17.67 7.86 0.88
N PHE A 61 -17.83 8.20 -0.40
CA PHE A 61 -18.66 7.43 -1.32
C PHE A 61 -18.16 6.00 -1.51
N LEU A 62 -16.85 5.81 -1.70
CA LEU A 62 -16.22 4.49 -1.79
C LEU A 62 -16.39 3.68 -0.50
N ILE A 63 -16.30 4.32 0.67
CA ILE A 63 -16.58 3.69 1.97
C ILE A 63 -18.03 3.22 2.05
N VAL A 64 -19.00 4.04 1.63
CA VAL A 64 -20.43 3.67 1.60
C VAL A 64 -20.66 2.47 0.68
N ILE A 65 -20.02 2.46 -0.50
CA ILE A 65 -20.03 1.32 -1.42
C ILE A 65 -19.47 0.08 -0.74
N ALA A 66 -18.30 0.17 -0.11
CA ALA A 66 -17.68 -0.95 0.59
C ALA A 66 -18.60 -1.48 1.71
N ILE A 67 -19.16 -0.61 2.55
CA ILE A 67 -20.12 -1.00 3.60
C ILE A 67 -21.32 -1.73 2.98
N TYR A 68 -21.90 -1.20 1.90
CA TYR A 68 -23.03 -1.82 1.23
C TYR A 68 -22.70 -3.24 0.73
N PHE A 69 -21.58 -3.41 0.03
CA PHE A 69 -21.17 -4.71 -0.53
C PHE A 69 -20.75 -5.73 0.53
N PHE A 70 -20.19 -5.26 1.65
CA PHE A 70 -19.64 -6.12 2.69
C PHE A 70 -20.56 -6.31 3.92
N ARG A 71 -21.72 -5.63 3.98
CA ARG A 71 -22.65 -5.69 5.13
C ARG A 71 -23.06 -7.10 5.53
N ASP A 72 -23.31 -7.97 4.56
CA ASP A 72 -23.83 -9.33 4.83
C ASP A 72 -22.72 -10.24 5.35
N TYR A 73 -21.49 -10.05 4.86
CA TYR A 73 -20.32 -10.74 5.40
C TYR A 73 -20.03 -10.27 6.83
N TRP A 74 -20.08 -8.95 7.08
CA TRP A 74 -19.89 -8.39 8.42
C TRP A 74 -20.92 -8.90 9.43
N LYS A 75 -22.21 -8.97 9.05
CA LYS A 75 -23.28 -9.49 9.91
C LYS A 75 -23.06 -10.93 10.34
N ARG A 76 -22.56 -11.77 9.42
CA ARG A 76 -22.34 -13.21 9.62
C ARG A 76 -20.99 -13.53 10.27
N TYR A 77 -20.03 -12.60 10.26
CA TYR A 77 -18.70 -12.86 10.79
C TYR A 77 -18.72 -12.95 12.33
N PRO A 78 -18.36 -14.11 12.93
CA PRO A 78 -18.53 -14.36 14.36
C PRO A 78 -17.64 -13.47 15.24
N PHE A 79 -16.48 -13.05 14.71
CA PHE A 79 -15.49 -12.27 15.45
C PHE A 79 -15.48 -10.78 15.10
N LYS A 80 -16.60 -10.22 14.62
CA LYS A 80 -16.70 -8.81 14.18
C LYS A 80 -16.23 -7.80 15.23
N ARG A 81 -16.46 -8.06 16.52
CA ARG A 81 -15.95 -7.21 17.62
C ARG A 81 -14.42 -7.16 17.66
N LYS A 82 -13.75 -8.27 17.35
CA LYS A 82 -12.28 -8.34 17.30
C LYS A 82 -11.70 -7.62 16.07
N LEU A 83 -12.52 -7.31 15.06
CA LEU A 83 -12.11 -6.50 13.90
C LEU A 83 -12.25 -4.99 14.11
N ILE A 84 -13.03 -4.56 15.11
CA ILE A 84 -13.23 -3.13 15.41
C ILE A 84 -11.90 -2.40 15.66
N PRO A 85 -10.93 -2.94 16.43
CA PRO A 85 -9.63 -2.27 16.61
C PRO A 85 -8.87 -2.08 15.30
N TYR A 86 -8.97 -3.01 14.35
CA TYR A 86 -8.32 -2.90 13.04
C TYR A 86 -8.99 -1.83 12.19
N LEU A 87 -10.32 -1.76 12.22
CA LEU A 87 -11.07 -0.71 11.53
C LEU A 87 -10.75 0.67 12.12
N LEU A 88 -10.82 0.83 13.45
CA LEU A 88 -10.51 2.10 14.12
C LEU A 88 -9.04 2.49 13.90
N GLY A 89 -8.12 1.53 14.02
CA GLY A 89 -6.71 1.76 13.73
C GLY A 89 -6.48 2.19 12.29
N SER A 90 -7.14 1.55 11.32
CA SER A 90 -7.08 1.95 9.91
C SER A 90 -7.60 3.39 9.72
N LEU A 91 -8.74 3.74 10.32
CA LEU A 91 -9.30 5.09 10.22
C LEU A 91 -8.41 6.16 10.86
N ILE A 92 -7.78 5.84 12.01
CA ILE A 92 -6.82 6.73 12.66
C ILE A 92 -5.59 6.92 11.78
N LEU A 93 -5.02 5.83 11.25
CA LEU A 93 -3.87 5.89 10.36
C LEU A 93 -4.17 6.69 9.09
N LEU A 94 -5.37 6.50 8.51
CA LEU A 94 -5.82 7.28 7.36
C LEU A 94 -5.93 8.78 7.69
N GLY A 95 -6.49 9.12 8.85
CA GLY A 95 -6.54 10.52 9.31
C GLY A 95 -5.15 11.12 9.51
N ILE A 96 -4.22 10.36 10.08
CA ILE A 96 -2.82 10.77 10.23
C ILE A 96 -2.16 10.98 8.87
N CYS A 97 -2.33 10.05 7.92
CA CYS A 97 -1.76 10.18 6.58
C CYS A 97 -2.31 11.41 5.86
N PHE A 98 -3.62 11.64 5.95
CA PHE A 98 -4.29 12.77 5.32
C PHE A 98 -3.79 14.13 5.84
N GLU A 99 -3.52 14.24 7.14
CA GLU A 99 -3.07 15.49 7.76
C GLU A 99 -1.55 15.68 7.72
N ILE A 100 -0.77 14.60 7.73
CA ILE A 100 0.69 14.66 7.93
C ILE A 100 1.46 14.24 6.69
N LEU A 101 1.06 13.17 6.00
CA LEU A 101 1.88 12.55 4.95
C LEU A 101 1.49 13.00 3.54
N PHE A 102 0.21 13.28 3.31
CA PHE A 102 -0.27 13.57 1.96
C PHE A 102 0.27 14.91 1.44
N ILE A 103 0.94 14.85 0.29
CA ILE A 103 1.34 16.05 -0.46
C ILE A 103 0.09 16.58 -1.16
N LEU A 104 -0.57 15.69 -1.88
CA LEU A 104 -1.84 15.90 -2.56
C LEU A 104 -2.85 14.87 -2.06
N ASN A 105 -4.07 15.31 -1.78
CA ASN A 105 -5.14 14.39 -1.37
C ASN A 105 -5.42 13.28 -2.40
N LEU A 106 -5.01 13.48 -3.66
CA LEU A 106 -4.99 12.47 -4.72
C LEU A 106 -4.33 11.15 -4.29
N GLU A 107 -3.28 11.20 -3.45
CA GLU A 107 -2.58 10.02 -2.92
C GLU A 107 -3.52 9.06 -2.18
N PHE A 108 -4.72 9.51 -1.80
CA PHE A 108 -5.78 8.63 -1.32
C PHE A 108 -6.10 7.47 -2.29
N VAL A 109 -5.80 7.60 -3.59
CA VAL A 109 -6.04 6.56 -4.61
C VAL A 109 -5.29 5.26 -4.33
N HIS A 110 -4.14 5.32 -3.66
CA HIS A 110 -3.34 4.16 -3.26
C HIS A 110 -4.14 3.19 -2.39
N ILE A 111 -5.02 3.71 -1.53
CA ILE A 111 -5.81 2.90 -0.59
C ILE A 111 -6.74 1.92 -1.32
N PRO A 112 -7.69 2.37 -2.18
CA PRO A 112 -8.52 1.44 -2.93
C PRO A 112 -7.71 0.60 -3.93
N GLN A 113 -6.60 1.12 -4.49
CA GLN A 113 -5.73 0.34 -5.38
C GLN A 113 -5.15 -0.88 -4.65
N TYR A 114 -4.48 -0.67 -3.52
CA TYR A 114 -3.88 -1.78 -2.77
C TYR A 114 -4.92 -2.65 -2.05
N ALA A 115 -6.09 -2.13 -1.71
CA ALA A 115 -7.20 -2.96 -1.23
C ALA A 115 -7.67 -3.97 -2.30
N ILE A 116 -7.78 -3.53 -3.56
CA ILE A 116 -8.12 -4.41 -4.70
C ILE A 116 -6.96 -5.35 -5.01
N PHE A 117 -5.72 -4.85 -5.01
CA PHE A 117 -4.52 -5.68 -5.17
C PHE A 117 -4.54 -6.88 -4.23
N ILE A 118 -4.84 -6.66 -2.94
CA ILE A 118 -4.93 -7.73 -1.95
C ILE A 118 -6.02 -8.76 -2.27
N ILE A 119 -7.17 -8.32 -2.77
CA ILE A 119 -8.26 -9.23 -3.14
C ILE A 119 -7.80 -10.22 -4.24
N LEU A 120 -6.93 -9.76 -5.14
CA LEU A 120 -6.35 -10.57 -6.22
C LEU A 120 -5.14 -11.39 -5.75
N ALA A 121 -4.27 -10.79 -4.94
CA ALA A 121 -3.03 -11.41 -4.45
C ALA A 121 -3.27 -12.52 -3.42
N TYR A 122 -4.24 -12.32 -2.51
CA TYR A 122 -4.51 -13.27 -1.44
C TYR A 122 -4.78 -14.71 -1.92
N PRO A 123 -5.59 -14.96 -2.98
CA PRO A 123 -5.80 -16.33 -3.45
C PRO A 123 -4.53 -17.07 -3.92
N LEU A 124 -3.46 -16.37 -4.30
CA LEU A 124 -2.14 -16.97 -4.57
C LEU A 124 -1.42 -17.36 -3.29
N MET A 125 -1.33 -16.41 -2.35
CA MET A 125 -0.50 -16.55 -1.15
C MET A 125 -1.17 -17.41 -0.08
N LYS A 126 -2.49 -17.26 0.05
CA LYS A 126 -3.36 -17.89 1.06
C LYS A 126 -2.88 -17.64 2.49
N ASN A 127 -2.06 -16.61 2.70
CA ASN A 127 -1.49 -16.24 3.98
C ASN A 127 -1.46 -14.71 4.12
N ILE A 128 -1.98 -14.18 5.22
CA ILE A 128 -2.10 -12.74 5.49
C ILE A 128 -0.74 -12.05 5.47
N ILE A 129 0.26 -12.58 6.20
CA ILE A 129 1.60 -11.98 6.32
C ILE A 129 2.33 -12.00 4.97
N SER A 130 2.29 -13.15 4.30
CA SER A 130 2.84 -13.34 2.95
C SER A 130 2.24 -12.36 1.95
N THR A 131 0.92 -12.16 1.99
CA THR A 131 0.25 -11.19 1.12
C THR A 131 0.66 -9.75 1.45
N MET A 132 0.85 -9.41 2.74
CA MET A 132 1.40 -8.11 3.14
C MET A 132 2.80 -7.88 2.62
N PHE A 133 3.71 -8.87 2.71
CA PHE A 133 5.06 -8.71 2.18
C PHE A 133 5.09 -8.56 0.65
N LEU A 134 4.20 -9.28 -0.05
CA LEU A 134 4.04 -9.09 -1.49
C LEU A 134 3.52 -7.68 -1.82
N ALA A 135 2.51 -7.20 -1.08
CA ALA A 135 2.01 -5.83 -1.25
C ALA A 135 3.08 -4.77 -0.96
N THR A 136 3.88 -4.93 0.10
CA THR A 136 5.01 -4.03 0.39
C THR A 136 6.03 -4.05 -0.74
N SER A 137 6.34 -5.24 -1.29
CA SER A 137 7.27 -5.37 -2.41
C SER A 137 6.76 -4.63 -3.66
N CYS A 138 5.46 -4.78 -3.95
CA CYS A 138 4.80 -4.09 -5.05
C CYS A 138 4.73 -2.57 -4.84
N GLY A 139 4.47 -2.09 -3.61
CA GLY A 139 4.49 -0.65 -3.28
C GLY A 139 5.87 -0.04 -3.47
N ILE A 140 6.93 -0.73 -3.03
CA ILE A 140 8.30 -0.30 -3.29
C ILE A 140 8.59 -0.22 -4.79
N LEU A 141 8.11 -1.19 -5.59
CA LEU A 141 8.33 -1.20 -7.03
C LEU A 141 7.51 -0.14 -7.77
N ASP A 142 6.30 0.17 -7.32
CA ASP A 142 5.47 1.25 -7.83
C ASP A 142 6.18 2.60 -7.68
N GLU A 143 6.60 2.92 -6.44
CA GLU A 143 7.33 4.15 -6.18
C GLU A 143 8.71 4.16 -6.83
N LEU A 144 9.40 3.01 -6.93
CA LEU A 144 10.68 2.94 -7.64
C LEU A 144 10.51 3.25 -9.13
N TYR A 145 9.43 2.76 -9.75
CA TYR A 145 9.12 3.07 -11.14
C TYR A 145 8.85 4.56 -11.32
N GLN A 146 8.06 5.17 -10.43
CA GLN A 146 7.83 6.61 -10.45
C GLN A 146 9.14 7.40 -10.30
N TYR A 147 9.94 7.04 -9.30
CA TYR A 147 11.18 7.71 -8.94
C TYR A 147 12.27 7.62 -10.01
N VAL A 148 12.40 6.46 -10.68
CA VAL A 148 13.48 6.21 -11.66
C VAL A 148 13.05 6.49 -13.09
N ILE A 149 11.80 6.17 -13.45
CA ILE A 149 11.36 6.17 -14.85
C ILE A 149 10.47 7.35 -15.18
N LEU A 150 9.43 7.61 -14.38
CA LEU A 150 8.44 8.63 -14.72
C LEU A 150 8.98 10.04 -14.49
N THR A 151 9.50 10.32 -13.30
CA THR A 151 9.86 11.67 -12.88
C THR A 151 11.29 11.80 -12.35
N PRO A 152 12.33 11.24 -13.02
CA PRO A 152 13.70 11.20 -12.50
C PRO A 152 14.31 12.58 -12.22
N HIS A 153 13.87 13.62 -12.93
CA HIS A 153 14.36 14.99 -12.78
C HIS A 153 13.54 15.84 -11.79
N ILE A 154 12.31 15.42 -11.49
CA ILE A 154 11.38 16.17 -10.62
C ILE A 154 11.44 15.60 -9.20
N ASN A 155 11.47 14.27 -9.06
CA ASN A 155 11.50 13.61 -7.77
C ASN A 155 12.90 13.73 -7.16
N LYS A 156 12.95 14.47 -6.05
CA LYS A 156 14.18 14.71 -5.27
C LYS A 156 14.43 13.67 -4.19
N TYR A 157 13.47 12.77 -3.98
CA TYR A 157 13.54 11.70 -2.99
C TYR A 157 12.59 10.58 -3.41
N PHE A 158 12.88 9.37 -2.93
CA PHE A 158 11.98 8.22 -2.99
C PHE A 158 10.85 8.40 -1.99
N ASP A 159 9.59 8.39 -2.44
CA ASP A 159 8.44 8.70 -1.59
C ASP A 159 8.00 7.51 -0.73
N PHE A 160 8.62 7.40 0.45
CA PHE A 160 8.24 6.38 1.43
C PHE A 160 6.82 6.56 1.98
N ASN A 161 6.20 7.74 1.84
CA ASN A 161 4.84 7.96 2.28
C ASN A 161 3.90 7.06 1.47
N ASP A 162 4.04 7.02 0.15
CA ASP A 162 3.20 6.23 -0.75
C ASP A 162 3.30 4.73 -0.44
N VAL A 163 4.50 4.21 -0.23
CA VAL A 163 4.70 2.80 0.17
C VAL A 163 3.99 2.48 1.50
N PHE A 164 3.96 3.42 2.45
CA PHE A 164 3.22 3.23 3.70
C PHE A 164 1.70 3.30 3.50
N ILE A 165 1.22 4.18 2.63
CA ILE A 165 -0.20 4.33 2.29
C ILE A 165 -0.71 3.07 1.55
N ASP A 166 0.08 2.52 0.63
CA ASP A 166 -0.14 1.22 0.00
C ASP A 166 -0.35 0.13 1.04
N GLN A 167 0.48 0.13 2.08
CA GLN A 167 0.40 -0.85 3.16
C GLN A 167 -0.89 -0.71 3.98
N ILE A 168 -1.41 0.51 4.15
CA ILE A 168 -2.71 0.75 4.79
C ILE A 168 -3.84 0.24 3.89
N GLY A 169 -3.80 0.55 2.59
CA GLY A 169 -4.74 0.01 1.60
C GLY A 169 -4.76 -1.51 1.59
N ALA A 170 -3.58 -2.13 1.63
CA ALA A 170 -3.40 -3.57 1.73
C ALA A 170 -4.01 -4.13 3.02
N GLY A 171 -3.77 -3.49 4.16
CA GLY A 171 -4.36 -3.85 5.44
C GLY A 171 -5.90 -3.86 5.42
N ILE A 172 -6.50 -2.84 4.80
CA ILE A 172 -7.96 -2.75 4.60
C ILE A 172 -8.44 -3.88 3.68
N GLY A 173 -7.75 -4.16 2.58
CA GLY A 173 -8.03 -5.30 1.70
C GLY A 173 -8.02 -6.63 2.47
N LEU A 174 -7.06 -6.83 3.37
CA LEU A 174 -6.98 -8.06 4.17
C LEU A 174 -8.10 -8.15 5.20
N MET A 175 -8.53 -7.03 5.79
CA MET A 175 -9.72 -7.02 6.64
C MET A 175 -10.95 -7.52 5.87
N LEU A 176 -11.12 -7.10 4.61
CA LEU A 176 -12.22 -7.57 3.76
C LEU A 176 -12.14 -9.08 3.51
N ILE A 177 -10.94 -9.62 3.24
CA ILE A 177 -10.69 -11.05 3.11
C ILE A 177 -11.05 -11.82 4.40
N VAL A 178 -10.67 -11.30 5.56
CA VAL A 178 -10.97 -11.90 6.87
C VAL A 178 -12.48 -11.91 7.13
N ILE A 179 -13.18 -10.79 6.87
CA ILE A 179 -14.64 -10.68 7.04
C ILE A 179 -15.39 -11.67 6.14
N MET A 180 -14.84 -11.99 4.95
CA MET A 180 -15.39 -13.00 4.05
C MET A 180 -15.23 -14.45 4.55
N GLY A 181 -14.47 -14.66 5.64
CA GLY A 181 -14.27 -15.95 6.29
C GLY A 181 -13.20 -16.81 5.62
N TYR A 182 -12.26 -16.20 4.88
CA TYR A 182 -11.15 -16.94 4.30
C TYR A 182 -10.16 -17.40 5.36
N LYS A 183 -9.83 -18.70 5.34
CA LYS A 183 -8.89 -19.32 6.28
C LYS A 183 -7.46 -19.07 5.84
N ASP A 184 -6.65 -18.71 6.83
CA ASP A 184 -5.24 -18.46 6.61
C ASP A 184 -4.40 -19.74 6.66
N ARG A 185 -3.52 -19.92 5.68
CA ARG A 185 -2.50 -20.97 5.70
C ARG A 185 -1.53 -20.69 6.84
N LYS A 186 -1.30 -21.69 7.70
CA LYS A 186 -0.24 -21.61 8.72
C LYS A 186 1.13 -21.66 8.05
N LEU A 187 1.99 -20.70 8.36
CA LEU A 187 3.40 -20.74 8.00
C LEU A 187 4.20 -21.27 9.18
N SER A 188 5.04 -22.27 8.94
CA SER A 188 6.11 -22.66 9.87
C SER A 188 7.37 -21.87 9.55
N LEU A 189 8.30 -21.74 10.50
CA LEU A 189 9.58 -21.05 10.27
C LEU A 189 10.30 -21.61 9.03
N GLY A 190 10.33 -22.94 8.87
CA GLY A 190 10.95 -23.60 7.70
C GLY A 190 10.20 -23.38 6.38
N SER A 191 8.90 -23.07 6.42
CA SER A 191 8.14 -22.74 5.21
C SER A 191 8.26 -21.25 4.84
N MET A 192 8.55 -20.38 5.81
CA MET A 192 8.67 -18.93 5.58
C MET A 192 9.81 -18.60 4.61
N VAL A 193 10.93 -19.33 4.68
CA VAL A 193 12.08 -19.10 3.77
C VAL A 193 11.78 -19.49 2.32
N LYS A 194 10.68 -20.21 2.05
CA LYS A 194 10.22 -20.57 0.70
C LYS A 194 8.95 -19.83 0.31
N ASP A 195 8.45 -18.96 1.18
CA ASP A 195 7.20 -18.26 0.95
C ASP A 195 7.43 -17.14 -0.08
N PRO A 196 6.66 -17.07 -1.18
CA PRO A 196 6.92 -16.12 -2.26
C PRO A 196 6.89 -14.65 -1.82
N GLY A 197 6.07 -14.30 -0.82
CA GLY A 197 5.96 -12.92 -0.35
C GLY A 197 7.14 -12.53 0.54
N VAL A 198 7.61 -13.47 1.36
CA VAL A 198 8.86 -13.30 2.10
C VAL A 198 10.03 -13.16 1.12
N LEU A 199 10.10 -14.06 0.12
CA LEU A 199 11.16 -14.07 -0.88
C LEU A 199 11.18 -12.80 -1.74
N SER A 200 10.01 -12.23 -2.08
CA SER A 200 9.97 -10.98 -2.84
C SER A 200 10.58 -9.82 -2.04
N LEU A 201 10.22 -9.68 -0.76
CA LEU A 201 10.72 -8.60 0.08
C LEU A 201 12.20 -8.77 0.40
N VAL A 202 12.63 -10.00 0.74
CA VAL A 202 14.05 -10.32 0.97
C VAL A 202 14.87 -10.12 -0.30
N GLY A 203 14.34 -10.52 -1.46
CA GLY A 203 14.98 -10.30 -2.76
C GLY A 203 15.20 -8.82 -3.06
N LEU A 204 14.17 -7.98 -2.85
CA LEU A 204 14.30 -6.53 -3.01
C LEU A 204 15.35 -5.94 -2.05
N ALA A 205 15.28 -6.30 -0.75
CA ALA A 205 16.27 -5.84 0.22
C ALA A 205 17.70 -6.26 -0.18
N PHE A 206 17.86 -7.49 -0.69
CA PHE A 206 19.15 -7.99 -1.15
C PHE A 206 19.69 -7.22 -2.36
N VAL A 207 18.82 -6.84 -3.32
CA VAL A 207 19.20 -5.99 -4.46
C VAL A 207 19.72 -4.63 -3.97
N PHE A 208 19.03 -3.97 -3.03
CA PHE A 208 19.49 -2.71 -2.46
C PHE A 208 20.82 -2.86 -1.70
N ILE A 209 20.99 -3.93 -0.93
CA ILE A 209 22.24 -4.21 -0.20
C ILE A 209 23.40 -4.45 -1.16
N ILE A 210 23.21 -5.24 -2.22
CA ILE A 210 24.26 -5.45 -3.25
C ILE A 210 24.62 -4.12 -3.91
N GLY A 211 23.62 -3.33 -4.32
CA GLY A 211 23.85 -2.02 -4.92
C GLY A 211 24.65 -1.12 -3.99
N TRP A 212 24.33 -1.15 -2.69
CA TRP A 212 25.02 -0.35 -1.67
C TRP A 212 26.49 -0.75 -1.54
N VAL A 213 26.75 -2.05 -1.35
CA VAL A 213 28.11 -2.60 -1.18
C VAL A 213 28.95 -2.39 -2.44
N ALA A 214 28.33 -2.43 -3.62
CA ALA A 214 28.99 -2.18 -4.90
C ALA A 214 29.28 -0.68 -5.16
N GLY A 215 28.84 0.24 -4.28
CA GLY A 215 28.97 1.69 -4.51
C GLY A 215 28.12 2.19 -5.69
N SER A 216 27.12 1.43 -6.12
CA SER A 216 26.17 1.84 -7.16
C SER A 216 24.90 2.47 -6.57
N PHE A 217 24.78 2.47 -5.24
CA PHE A 217 23.64 2.96 -4.51
C PHE A 217 24.07 3.72 -3.25
N SER A 218 23.45 4.86 -3.01
CA SER A 218 23.50 5.54 -1.72
C SER A 218 22.12 5.90 -1.20
N ILE A 219 22.02 5.99 0.11
CA ILE A 219 20.82 6.52 0.76
C ILE A 219 20.74 8.03 0.52
N TYR A 220 21.88 8.72 0.60
CA TYR A 220 21.99 10.16 0.40
C TYR A 220 23.31 10.49 -0.29
N ASP A 221 23.21 11.17 -1.43
CA ASP A 221 24.35 11.71 -2.17
C ASP A 221 23.98 13.09 -2.74
N PRO A 222 24.37 14.18 -2.06
CA PRO A 222 24.12 15.53 -2.55
C PRO A 222 25.02 15.91 -3.74
N THR A 223 26.06 15.13 -4.02
CA THR A 223 27.00 15.39 -5.11
C THR A 223 26.54 14.79 -6.44
N GLY A 224 25.60 13.82 -6.39
CA GLY A 224 25.03 13.16 -7.56
C GLY A 224 26.03 12.28 -8.30
N THR A 225 27.02 11.74 -7.59
CA THR A 225 28.07 10.86 -8.10
C THR A 225 27.63 9.39 -8.19
N ASP A 226 26.68 8.98 -7.36
CA ASP A 226 26.17 7.61 -7.36
C ASP A 226 25.22 7.32 -8.53
N VAL A 227 25.21 6.07 -8.99
CA VAL A 227 24.31 5.62 -10.07
C VAL A 227 22.84 5.69 -9.63
N PHE A 228 22.57 5.39 -8.37
CA PHE A 228 21.22 5.45 -7.78
C PHE A 228 21.29 6.03 -6.36
N THR A 229 20.43 7.01 -6.06
CA THR A 229 20.37 7.66 -4.73
C THR A 229 18.93 7.72 -4.27
N LEU A 230 18.60 7.32 -3.03
CA LEU A 230 17.22 7.44 -2.52
C LEU A 230 16.81 8.88 -2.21
N ILE A 231 17.74 9.67 -1.65
CA ILE A 231 17.50 11.05 -1.23
C ILE A 231 18.49 11.93 -1.97
N LYS A 232 18.03 12.64 -3.01
CA LYS A 232 18.84 13.64 -3.74
C LYS A 232 18.89 14.96 -2.98
N GLU A 233 17.81 15.32 -2.29
CA GLU A 233 17.70 16.55 -1.50
C GLU A 233 17.14 16.29 -0.09
N HIS A 234 17.96 16.55 0.92
CA HIS A 234 17.55 16.40 2.31
C HIS A 234 16.62 17.56 2.72
N PRO A 235 15.49 17.29 3.39
CA PRO A 235 14.68 18.35 4.00
C PRO A 235 15.52 19.19 4.97
N SER A 236 15.41 20.53 4.91
CA SER A 236 15.97 21.42 5.95
C SER A 236 15.18 21.33 7.26
N ASP A 237 13.90 21.00 7.17
CA ASP A 237 12.94 21.03 8.27
C ASP A 237 12.08 19.77 8.29
N TYR A 238 11.49 19.47 9.45
CA TYR A 238 10.54 18.37 9.62
C TYR A 238 9.34 18.47 8.65
N TRP A 239 8.88 19.70 8.41
CA TRP A 239 7.77 20.01 7.51
C TRP A 239 8.27 20.50 6.15
N THR A 240 7.88 19.80 5.10
CA THR A 240 8.08 20.25 3.71
C THR A 240 6.93 21.15 3.30
N ARG A 241 7.25 22.32 2.75
CA ARG A 241 6.28 23.34 2.31
C ARG A 241 6.53 23.66 0.84
N PRO A 242 5.79 23.06 -0.10
CA PRO A 242 5.95 23.37 -1.52
C PRO A 242 5.48 24.80 -1.82
N PRO A 243 6.02 25.46 -2.86
CA PRO A 243 5.59 26.78 -3.27
C PRO A 243 4.09 26.74 -3.68
N GLY A 244 3.26 27.54 -3.00
CA GLY A 244 1.81 27.54 -3.22
C GLY A 244 1.02 27.78 -1.93
N PRO A 245 -0.32 27.70 -1.96
CA PRO A 245 -1.16 27.81 -0.76
C PRO A 245 -0.76 26.73 0.26
N PRO A 246 -0.91 26.98 1.59
CA PRO A 246 -0.18 26.28 2.64
C PRO A 246 -0.54 24.80 2.69
N ALA A 247 0.27 23.98 2.01
CA ALA A 247 0.38 22.55 2.24
C ALA A 247 1.65 22.35 3.06
N SER A 248 1.55 21.66 4.17
CA SER A 248 2.71 21.17 4.91
C SER A 248 2.54 19.68 5.07
N PHE A 249 3.55 18.93 4.68
CA PHE A 249 3.59 17.49 4.85
C PHE A 249 4.95 17.08 5.38
N HIS A 250 5.00 15.93 6.03
CA HIS A 250 6.20 15.30 6.50
C HIS A 250 6.60 14.20 5.53
N ARG A 251 7.88 14.16 5.18
CA ARG A 251 8.47 13.11 4.34
C ARG A 251 9.11 12.09 5.25
N LEU A 252 8.60 10.86 5.24
CA LEU A 252 9.22 9.78 5.99
C LEU A 252 10.64 9.55 5.46
N ASN A 253 11.63 9.59 6.35
CA ASN A 253 12.95 9.08 6.03
C ASN A 253 12.94 7.53 6.02
N LEU A 254 14.02 6.92 5.54
CA LEU A 254 14.13 5.47 5.43
C LEU A 254 13.84 4.74 6.76
N TRP A 255 14.32 5.26 7.89
CA TRP A 255 14.13 4.62 9.19
C TRP A 255 12.70 4.77 9.72
N GLU A 256 12.11 5.95 9.57
CA GLU A 256 10.69 6.18 9.88
C GLU A 256 9.80 5.27 9.03
N ALA A 257 10.08 5.16 7.73
CA ALA A 257 9.39 4.27 6.82
C ALA A 257 9.49 2.79 7.25
N ILE A 258 10.69 2.31 7.57
CA ILE A 258 10.90 0.93 8.07
C ILE A 258 10.06 0.68 9.33
N ILE A 259 10.05 1.63 10.28
CA ILE A 259 9.28 1.50 11.52
C ILE A 259 7.78 1.49 11.22
N CYS A 260 7.28 2.42 10.43
CA CYS A 260 5.87 2.54 10.05
C CYS A 260 5.38 1.30 9.29
N ILE A 261 6.08 0.90 8.24
CA ILE A 261 5.74 -0.27 7.42
C ILE A 261 5.79 -1.55 8.25
N SER A 262 6.84 -1.75 9.06
CA SER A 262 6.95 -2.93 9.93
C SER A 262 5.81 -2.97 10.96
N THR A 263 5.48 -1.82 11.54
CA THR A 263 4.36 -1.70 12.50
C THR A 263 3.04 -2.03 11.82
N ALA A 264 2.78 -1.53 10.61
CA ALA A 264 1.59 -1.87 9.84
C ALA A 264 1.53 -3.38 9.50
N ILE A 265 2.65 -3.98 9.08
CA ILE A 265 2.74 -5.42 8.83
C ILE A 265 2.41 -6.22 10.10
N VAL A 266 2.96 -5.85 11.25
CA VAL A 266 2.66 -6.53 12.52
C VAL A 266 1.20 -6.33 12.92
N PHE A 267 0.71 -5.10 12.82
CA PHE A 267 -0.68 -4.75 13.13
C PHE A 267 -1.64 -5.58 12.30
N TYR A 268 -1.64 -5.43 10.97
CA TYR A 268 -2.55 -6.17 10.09
C TYR A 268 -2.24 -7.67 10.05
N GLY A 269 -0.97 -8.08 10.13
CA GLY A 269 -0.55 -9.48 10.19
C GLY A 269 -1.10 -10.21 11.41
N SER A 270 -1.32 -9.50 12.53
CA SER A 270 -1.92 -10.08 13.73
C SER A 270 -3.38 -10.54 13.53
N MET A 271 -4.06 -10.09 12.46
CA MET A 271 -5.39 -10.60 12.07
C MET A 271 -5.39 -12.10 11.79
N HIS A 272 -4.22 -12.71 11.47
CA HIS A 272 -4.08 -14.17 11.37
C HIS A 272 -4.61 -14.90 12.62
N LYS A 273 -4.50 -14.30 13.81
CA LYS A 273 -4.99 -14.88 15.07
C LYS A 273 -6.52 -14.99 15.09
N LEU A 274 -7.24 -14.08 14.41
CA LEU A 274 -8.70 -14.11 14.31
C LEU A 274 -9.20 -15.30 13.49
N ASN A 275 -8.39 -15.74 12.52
CA ASN A 275 -8.70 -16.91 11.70
C ASN A 275 -8.51 -18.24 12.45
N LYS A 276 -7.67 -18.28 13.50
CA LYS A 276 -7.49 -19.48 14.32
C LYS A 276 -8.69 -19.79 15.21
N SER A 277 -9.36 -18.76 15.75
CA SER A 277 -10.51 -18.96 16.65
C SER A 277 -11.78 -19.44 15.96
N ASN A 278 -11.79 -19.63 14.63
CA ASN A 278 -12.91 -20.24 13.90
C ASN A 278 -12.88 -21.78 13.89
N LEU A 279 -11.93 -22.41 14.60
CA LEU A 279 -11.71 -23.86 14.61
C LEU A 279 -11.99 -24.53 15.96
N ASP A 280 -12.30 -23.72 16.98
CA ASP A 280 -12.71 -24.15 18.32
C ASP A 280 -14.13 -23.63 18.59
#